data_AF-A0A495IZV7-F1
#
_entry.id   AF-A0A495IZV7-F1
#
_cell.length_a   1.000
_cell.length_b   1.000
_cell.length_c   1.000
_cell.angle_alpha   90.00
_cell.angle_beta   90.00
_cell.angle_gamma   90.00
#
_symmetry.space_group_name_H-M   'P 1'
#
loop_
_entity.id
_entity.type
_entity.pdbx_description
1 polymer ?
#
loop_
_entity_poly.entity_id
_entity_poly.type
_entity_poly.pdbx_seq_one_letter_code
_entity_poly.pdbx_strand_id
1 'polypeptide(L)' 'MIRTEIIATSEEVSFNIPENYIGKVLEIIAFTKDEGLTDAPVIKKTPKFTVLHTDVKDYKFNRDEANER' A
#
# COMPACT_ATOMS: atom_id res chain seq x y z
N MET A 1 -11.99 -18.53 -5.36
CA MET A 1 -12.25 -17.22 -6.01
C MET A 1 -11.19 -17.01 -7.07
N ILE A 2 -11.58 -16.82 -8.33
CA ILE A 2 -10.66 -16.54 -9.44
C ILE A 2 -10.58 -15.01 -9.56
N ARG A 3 -9.37 -14.43 -9.45
CA ARG A 3 -9.10 -13.02 -9.72
C ARG A 3 -8.04 -12.94 -10.80
N THR A 4 -8.36 -12.31 -11.92
CA THR A 4 -7.44 -12.14 -13.05
C THR A 4 -7.52 -10.70 -13.54
N GLU A 5 -6.36 -10.14 -13.91
CA GLU A 5 -6.26 -8.84 -14.56
C GLU A 5 -5.98 -9.10 -16.04
N ILE A 6 -6.97 -8.82 -16.90
CA ILE A 6 -6.84 -8.99 -18.34
C ILE A 6 -6.92 -7.61 -18.98
N ILE A 7 -5.97 -7.31 -19.85
CA ILE A 7 -6.02 -6.13 -20.71
C ILE A 7 -6.75 -6.57 -21.98
N ALA A 8 -7.97 -6.06 -22.19
CA ALA A 8 -8.76 -6.38 -23.37
C ALA A 8 -8.09 -5.76 -24.63
N THR A 9 -7.65 -6.60 -25.55
CA THR A 9 -7.11 -6.20 -26.87
C THR A 9 -8.17 -6.23 -27.97
N SER A 10 -9.36 -6.75 -27.66
CA SER A 10 -10.49 -6.97 -28.54
C SER A 10 -11.80 -6.84 -27.75
N GLU A 11 -12.92 -6.80 -28.47
CA GLU A 11 -14.27 -6.77 -27.86
C GLU A 11 -14.62 -8.08 -27.14
N GLU A 12 -13.86 -9.16 -27.40
CA GLU A 12 -14.00 -10.45 -26.74
C GLU A 12 -12.85 -10.70 -25.74
N VAL A 13 -13.19 -11.29 -24.59
CA VAL A 13 -12.25 -11.72 -23.55
C VAL A 13 -12.38 -13.22 -23.37
N SER A 14 -11.27 -13.96 -23.48
CA SER A 14 -11.21 -15.40 -23.24
C SER A 14 -10.15 -15.73 -22.19
N PHE A 15 -10.47 -16.66 -21.30
CA PHE A 15 -9.54 -17.16 -20.28
C PHE A 15 -9.84 -18.63 -19.97
N ASN A 16 -8.79 -19.36 -19.59
CA ASN A 16 -8.93 -20.76 -19.19
C ASN A 16 -9.46 -20.86 -17.76
N ILE A 17 -10.46 -21.72 -17.56
CA ILE A 17 -11.00 -22.03 -16.24
C ILE A 17 -10.18 -23.18 -15.64
N PRO A 18 -9.67 -23.05 -14.41
CA PRO A 18 -8.93 -24.13 -13.76
C PRO A 18 -9.80 -25.38 -13.53
N GLU A 19 -9.20 -26.58 -13.63
CA GLU A 19 -9.93 -27.87 -13.59
C GLU A 19 -10.83 -28.04 -12.36
N ASN A 20 -10.44 -27.48 -11.21
CA ASN A 20 -11.20 -27.57 -9.96
C ASN A 20 -12.53 -26.79 -9.96
N TYR A 21 -12.81 -26.03 -11.02
CA TYR A 21 -14.04 -25.27 -11.22
C TYR A 21 -14.94 -25.87 -12.32
N ILE A 22 -14.50 -26.92 -13.02
CA ILE A 22 -15.30 -27.61 -14.03
C ILE A 22 -16.52 -28.28 -13.37
N GLY A 23 -17.70 -28.09 -13.95
CA GLY A 23 -18.96 -28.65 -13.44
C GLY A 23 -19.61 -27.88 -12.30
N LYS A 24 -19.08 -26.70 -11.94
CA LYS A 24 -19.66 -25.81 -10.93
C LYS A 24 -20.25 -24.57 -11.58
N VAL A 25 -21.25 -23.96 -10.92
CA VAL A 25 -21.77 -22.64 -11.31
C VAL A 25 -20.74 -21.58 -10.94
N LEU A 26 -20.40 -20.73 -11.91
CA LEU A 26 -19.41 -19.66 -11.76
C LEU A 26 -20.09 -18.32 -11.94
N GLU A 27 -19.94 -17.45 -10.95
CA GLU A 27 -20.29 -16.03 -11.07
C GLU A 27 -19.03 -15.28 -11.50
N ILE A 28 -19.12 -14.56 -12.61
CA ILE A 28 -18.03 -13.76 -13.17
C ILE A 28 -18.45 -12.30 -13.04
N ILE A 29 -17.64 -11.53 -12.31
CA ILE A 29 -17.85 -10.08 -12.14
C ILE A 29 -16.66 -9.37 -12.77
N ALA A 30 -16.93 -8.54 -13.77
CA ALA A 30 -15.92 -7.77 -14.49
C ALA A 30 -16.10 -6.29 -14.18
N PHE A 31 -14.98 -5.61 -13.92
CA PHE A 31 -14.92 -4.17 -13.68
C PHE A 31 -13.78 -3.59 -14.50
N THR A 32 -13.96 -2.38 -15.02
CA THR A 32 -12.83 -1.62 -15.55
C THR A 32 -11.96 -1.17 -14.39
N LYS A 33 -10.63 -1.24 -14.54
CA LYS A 33 -9.69 -0.87 -13.47
C LYS A 33 -9.82 0.62 -13.09
N ASP A 34 -10.35 1.44 -14.00
CA ASP A 34 -10.59 2.87 -13.82
C ASP A 34 -11.93 3.23 -13.15
N GLU A 35 -12.93 2.34 -13.09
CA GLU A 35 -14.21 2.58 -12.38
C GLU A 35 -14.10 2.46 -10.85
N GLY A 36 -13.13 3.20 -10.29
CA GLY A 36 -12.82 3.25 -8.85
C GLY A 36 -11.51 3.97 -8.52
N LEU A 37 -10.81 4.52 -9.52
CA LEU A 37 -9.54 5.25 -9.35
C LEU A 37 -9.68 6.76 -9.63
N THR A 38 -10.82 7.37 -9.28
CA THR A 38 -10.82 8.78 -8.83
C THR A 38 -10.24 8.91 -7.42
N ASP A 39 -9.20 8.15 -7.10
CA ASP A 39 -8.30 8.48 -6.02
C ASP A 39 -6.98 8.82 -6.71
N ALA A 40 -6.76 10.13 -6.86
CA ALA A 40 -5.47 10.71 -7.20
C ALA A 40 -4.37 9.92 -6.47
N PRO A 41 -3.19 9.71 -7.07
CA PRO A 41 -2.10 9.05 -6.33
C PRO A 41 -1.92 9.82 -5.03
N VAL A 42 -2.35 9.23 -3.91
CA VAL A 42 -2.02 9.72 -2.59
C VAL A 42 -0.54 9.49 -2.51
N ILE A 43 0.20 10.52 -2.95
CA ILE A 43 1.61 10.69 -2.65
C ILE A 43 1.62 10.71 -1.14
N LYS A 44 1.79 9.53 -0.52
CA LYS A 44 2.04 9.40 0.90
C LYS A 44 3.36 10.14 1.10
N LYS A 45 3.27 11.45 1.39
CA LYS A 45 4.40 12.25 1.81
C LYS A 45 4.95 11.53 3.02
N THR A 46 6.06 10.83 2.84
CA THR A 46 6.83 10.25 3.94
C THR A 46 7.07 11.39 4.93
N PRO A 47 6.66 11.25 6.21
CA PRO A 47 6.87 12.31 7.18
C PRO A 47 8.37 12.56 7.29
N LYS A 48 8.80 13.76 6.90
CA LYS A 48 10.18 14.21 7.08
C LYS A 48 10.31 14.69 8.51
N PHE A 49 10.91 13.88 9.37
CA PHE A 49 11.31 14.33 10.70
C PHE A 49 12.68 14.99 10.60
N THR A 50 12.82 16.18 11.18
CA THR A 50 14.11 16.84 11.34
C THR A 50 14.81 16.21 12.53
N VAL A 51 15.87 15.42 12.28
CA VAL A 51 16.71 14.89 13.35
C VAL A 51 17.68 16.00 13.80
N LEU A 52 17.40 16.60 14.94
CA LEU A 52 18.33 17.50 15.61
C LEU A 52 19.47 16.65 16.19
N HIS A 53 20.65 16.73 15.58
CA HIS A 53 21.86 16.13 16.13
C HIS A 53 22.48 17.13 17.12
N THR A 54 22.50 16.77 18.39
CA THR A 54 23.24 17.51 19.43
C THR A 54 24.54 16.77 19.68
N ASP A 55 25.67 17.43 19.45
CA ASP A 55 27.00 16.89 19.77
C ASP A 55 27.17 16.90 21.29
N VAL A 56 27.04 15.72 21.91
CA VAL A 56 27.10 15.51 23.37
C VAL A 56 28.48 15.04 23.84
N LYS A 57 29.53 15.20 23.03
CA LYS A 57 30.85 14.62 23.34
C LYS A 57 31.43 15.11 24.67
N ASP A 58 31.10 16.33 25.08
CA ASP A 58 31.54 16.93 26.34
C ASP A 58 30.39 17.18 27.33
N TYR A 59 29.19 16.66 27.07
CA TYR A 59 28.05 16.86 27.96
C TYR A 59 28.12 15.88 29.14
N LYS A 60 28.41 16.40 30.33
CA LYS A 60 28.34 15.65 31.59
C LYS A 60 27.04 16.00 32.30
N PHE A 61 26.12 15.05 32.34
CA PHE A 61 24.85 15.20 33.06
C PHE A 61 25.10 15.54 34.54
N ASN A 62 24.67 16.73 34.97
CA ASN A 62 24.77 17.16 36.35
C ASN A 62 23.47 16.82 37.10
N ARG A 63 23.55 15.86 38.03
CA ARG A 63 22.39 15.38 38.79
C ARG A 63 21.88 16.42 39.78
N ASP A 64 22.73 17.32 40.26
CA ASP A 64 22.36 18.34 41.23
C ASP A 64 21.48 19.42 40.59
N GLU A 65 21.82 19.87 39.37
CA GLU A 65 21.02 20.84 38.59
C GLU A 65 19.63 20.29 38.21
N ALA A 66 19.54 18.99 37.93
CA ALA A 66 18.27 18.35 37.55
C ALA A 66 17.28 18.19 38.73
N ASN A 67 17.79 18.21 39.97
CA ASN A 67 17.01 18.00 41.19
C ASN A 67 16.63 19.32 41.91
N GLU A 68 17.05 20.48 41.38
CA GLU A 68 16.70 21.82 41.91
C GLU A 68 15.30 22.32 41.48
N ARG A 69 14.39 21.39 41.14
CA ARG A 69 12.99 21.68 40.81
C ARG A 69 12.03 21.27 41.92
#